data_AF-A0A3E0KA78-F1
#
_entry.id   AF-A0A3E0KA78-F1
#
_cell.length_a   1.000
_cell.length_b   1.000
_cell.length_c   1.000
_cell.angle_alpha   90.00
_cell.angle_beta   90.00
_cell.angle_gamma   90.00
#
_symmetry.space_group_name_H-M   'P 1'
#
loop_
_entity.id
_entity.type
_entity.pdbx_description
1 polymer ?
#
loop_
_entity_poly.entity_id
_entity_poly.type
_entity_poly.pdbx_seq_one_letter_code
_entity_poly.pdbx_strand_id
1 'polypeptide(L)'
;PTFAHPQEFVSVHAELQEYGVLLVPRLVMEGGMLRLTGAAVVEDGRLVGWLNDEETEGANWLLGHVLRSLVAVPCPVDDGSPIAAWVRLHRRSVRTRMEDGLPRFDILLTMTAWLVDAGRCPVVPEKASDRRRIEAELTAAVKRLAEAAVRRAQQELRVDYLRLREELRRALPAAAEELDWKQTFPAVRVDVDVRMAAGGVVFPGESLRTVPYD
;
A
#
# COMPACT_ATOMS: atom_id res chain seq x y z
N PRO A 1 -15.40 -0.18 -1.55
CA PRO A 1 -14.86 0.31 -2.83
C PRO A 1 -14.27 1.71 -2.69
N THR A 2 -12.95 1.82 -2.75
CA THR A 2 -12.24 3.08 -2.96
C THR A 2 -12.72 3.60 -4.31
N PHE A 3 -13.57 4.62 -4.32
CA PHE A 3 -13.86 5.32 -5.56
C PHE A 3 -12.56 6.01 -5.96
N ALA A 4 -11.90 5.48 -6.99
CA ALA A 4 -10.88 6.23 -7.69
C ALA A 4 -11.48 7.61 -8.01
N HIS A 5 -10.83 8.67 -7.57
CA HIS A 5 -11.22 10.00 -8.04
C HIS A 5 -11.16 9.96 -9.56
N PRO A 6 -12.23 10.38 -10.27
CA PRO A 6 -12.19 10.46 -11.73
C PRO A 6 -10.98 11.28 -12.11
N GLN A 7 -10.01 10.66 -12.79
CA GLN A 7 -8.89 11.38 -13.35
C GLN A 7 -9.21 11.74 -14.79
N GLU A 8 -8.91 12.98 -15.15
CA GLU A 8 -9.00 13.39 -16.54
C GLU A 8 -7.90 12.67 -17.32
N PHE A 9 -8.22 12.28 -18.55
CA PHE A 9 -7.24 11.66 -19.45
C PHE A 9 -5.99 12.54 -19.62
N VAL A 10 -6.16 13.87 -19.61
CA VAL A 10 -5.07 14.84 -19.67
C VAL A 10 -4.15 14.73 -18.45
N SER A 11 -4.68 14.52 -17.26
CA SER A 11 -3.88 14.30 -16.04
C SER A 11 -3.08 13.01 -16.13
N VAL A 12 -3.69 11.93 -16.63
CA VAL A 12 -2.99 10.65 -16.84
C VAL A 12 -1.85 10.79 -17.85
N HIS A 13 -2.10 11.52 -18.95
CA HIS A 13 -1.07 11.82 -19.93
C HIS A 13 0.06 12.70 -19.36
N ALA A 14 -0.30 13.74 -18.60
CA ALA A 14 0.66 14.62 -17.94
C ALA A 14 1.53 13.85 -16.93
N GLU A 15 0.95 12.95 -16.12
CA GLU A 15 1.71 12.10 -15.20
C GLU A 15 2.69 11.18 -15.95
N LEU A 16 2.28 10.61 -17.09
CA LEU A 16 3.19 9.82 -17.91
C LEU A 16 4.33 10.66 -18.49
N GLN A 17 4.08 11.91 -18.88
CA GLN A 17 5.12 12.83 -19.34
C GLN A 17 6.05 13.28 -18.20
N GLU A 18 5.51 13.48 -16.99
CA GLU A 18 6.27 13.97 -15.83
C GLU A 18 7.13 12.87 -15.20
N TYR A 19 6.57 11.67 -15.03
CA TYR A 19 7.22 10.58 -14.30
C TYR A 19 7.78 9.47 -15.20
N GLY A 20 7.39 9.42 -16.47
CA GLY A 20 7.78 8.35 -17.41
C GLY A 20 7.12 7.00 -17.14
N VAL A 21 6.41 6.84 -16.01
CA VAL A 21 5.79 5.58 -15.58
C VAL A 21 4.36 5.79 -15.11
N LEU A 22 3.45 4.89 -15.53
CA LEU A 22 2.04 4.89 -15.18
C LEU A 22 1.59 3.50 -14.70
N LEU A 23 0.75 3.48 -13.67
CA LEU A 23 -0.01 2.29 -13.26
C LEU A 23 -1.43 2.37 -13.81
N VAL A 24 -1.83 1.37 -14.60
CA VAL A 24 -3.17 1.32 -15.21
C VAL A 24 -3.94 0.12 -14.66
N PRO A 25 -5.13 0.29 -14.07
CA PRO A 25 -5.92 -0.81 -13.52
C PRO A 25 -6.16 -1.94 -14.54
N ARG A 26 -5.94 -3.20 -14.12
CA ARG A 26 -6.16 -4.39 -14.96
C ARG A 26 -7.58 -4.91 -14.78
N LEU A 27 -8.38 -4.82 -15.84
CA LEU A 27 -9.72 -5.38 -15.89
C LEU A 27 -9.71 -6.72 -16.63
N VAL A 28 -10.34 -7.75 -16.05
CA VAL A 28 -10.51 -9.06 -16.66
C VAL A 28 -11.97 -9.51 -16.57
N MET A 29 -12.41 -10.27 -17.55
CA MET A 29 -13.72 -10.94 -17.52
C MET A 29 -13.52 -12.37 -17.01
N GLU A 30 -14.11 -12.69 -15.88
CA GLU A 30 -14.03 -14.02 -15.27
C GLU A 30 -15.44 -14.48 -14.87
N GLY A 31 -15.90 -15.61 -15.40
CA GLY A 31 -17.24 -16.12 -15.13
C GLY A 31 -18.38 -15.17 -15.53
N GLY A 32 -18.16 -14.33 -16.55
CA GLY A 32 -19.14 -13.31 -16.98
C GLY A 32 -19.17 -12.05 -16.11
N MET A 33 -18.31 -11.95 -15.09
CA MET A 33 -18.17 -10.77 -14.24
C MET A 33 -16.89 -10.01 -14.56
N LEU A 34 -16.98 -8.68 -14.56
CA LEU A 34 -15.82 -7.80 -14.66
C LEU A 34 -15.12 -7.76 -13.30
N ARG A 35 -13.83 -8.08 -13.27
CA ARG A 35 -12.99 -8.04 -12.07
C ARG A 35 -11.79 -7.13 -12.27
N LEU A 36 -11.41 -6.43 -11.22
CA LEU A 36 -10.13 -5.75 -11.12
C LEU A 36 -9.11 -6.73 -10.52
N THR A 37 -8.00 -6.97 -11.22
CA THR A 37 -6.99 -7.98 -10.83
C THR A 37 -5.57 -7.43 -10.87
N GLY A 38 -5.36 -6.27 -10.26
CA GLY A 38 -4.07 -5.56 -10.21
C GLY A 38 -3.92 -4.43 -11.23
N ALA A 39 -2.70 -4.22 -11.72
CA ALA A 39 -2.37 -3.09 -12.61
C ALA A 39 -1.31 -3.43 -13.67
N ALA A 40 -1.40 -2.81 -14.84
CA ALA A 40 -0.31 -2.73 -15.81
C ALA A 40 0.71 -1.68 -15.38
N VAL A 41 2.00 -1.98 -15.51
CA VAL A 41 3.09 -1.01 -15.42
C VAL A 41 3.45 -0.58 -16.83
N VAL A 42 3.29 0.71 -17.12
CA VAL A 42 3.60 1.31 -18.42
C VAL A 42 4.77 2.27 -18.25
N GLU A 43 5.91 2.01 -18.88
CA GLU A 43 7.09 2.89 -18.90
C GLU A 43 7.28 3.40 -20.33
N ASP A 44 7.44 4.72 -20.49
CA ASP A 44 7.61 5.40 -21.79
C ASP A 44 6.57 4.97 -22.85
N GLY A 45 5.32 4.81 -22.42
CA GLY A 45 4.20 4.41 -23.28
C GLY A 45 4.17 2.93 -23.67
N ARG A 46 5.00 2.07 -23.05
CA ARG A 46 5.02 0.63 -23.29
C ARG A 46 4.68 -0.16 -22.04
N LEU A 47 3.87 -1.20 -22.18
CA LEU A 47 3.63 -2.17 -21.11
C LEU A 47 4.93 -2.94 -20.83
N VAL A 48 5.46 -2.80 -19.61
CA VAL A 48 6.71 -3.44 -19.16
C VAL A 48 6.48 -4.52 -18.12
N GLY A 49 5.28 -4.61 -17.55
CA GLY A 49 4.93 -5.65 -16.59
C GLY A 49 3.53 -5.52 -16.03
N TRP A 50 3.16 -6.48 -15.20
CA TRP A 50 1.90 -6.49 -14.46
C TRP A 50 2.17 -6.59 -12.97
N LEU A 51 1.35 -5.90 -12.19
CA LEU A 51 1.21 -6.07 -10.76
C LEU A 51 -0.01 -6.95 -10.48
N ASN A 52 0.10 -7.85 -9.51
CA ASN A 52 -1.06 -8.56 -8.95
C ASN A 52 -1.84 -7.65 -7.96
N ASP A 53 -2.89 -8.19 -7.32
CA ASP A 53 -3.72 -7.43 -6.38
C ASP A 53 -2.92 -6.91 -5.18
N GLU A 54 -2.08 -7.76 -4.57
CA GLU A 54 -1.28 -7.41 -3.39
C GLU A 54 -0.23 -6.33 -3.70
N GLU A 55 0.49 -6.49 -4.82
CA GLU A 55 1.49 -5.54 -5.31
C GLU A 55 0.85 -4.20 -5.67
N THR A 56 -0.33 -4.23 -6.30
CA THR A 56 -1.07 -3.02 -6.66
C THR A 56 -1.56 -2.28 -5.43
N GLU A 57 -2.10 -3.00 -4.43
CA GLU A 57 -2.51 -2.39 -3.18
C GLU A 57 -1.31 -1.81 -2.42
N GLY A 58 -0.20 -2.56 -2.34
CA GLY A 58 1.06 -2.10 -1.75
C GLY A 58 1.60 -0.83 -2.42
N ALA A 59 1.58 -0.77 -3.75
CA ALA A 59 1.98 0.41 -4.51
C ALA A 59 1.10 1.62 -4.16
N ASN A 60 -0.21 1.43 -4.06
CA ASN A 60 -1.13 2.51 -3.69
C ASN A 60 -0.89 3.00 -2.24
N TRP A 61 -0.55 2.11 -1.30
CA TRP A 61 -0.17 2.51 0.06
C TRP A 61 1.10 3.37 0.05
N LEU A 62 2.11 2.97 -0.73
CA LEU A 62 3.39 3.68 -0.85
C LEU A 62 3.29 5.00 -1.62
N LEU A 63 2.39 5.11 -2.59
CA LEU A 63 2.10 6.36 -3.31
C LEU A 63 1.20 7.30 -2.50
N GLY A 64 0.56 6.79 -1.43
CA GLY A 64 -0.40 7.56 -0.63
C GLY A 64 -1.78 7.71 -1.29
N HIS A 65 -2.09 6.89 -2.29
CA HIS A 65 -3.36 6.90 -3.01
C HIS A 65 -4.48 6.15 -2.26
N VAL A 66 -4.16 5.32 -1.27
CA VAL A 66 -5.16 4.59 -0.48
C VAL A 66 -5.87 5.53 0.50
N LEU A 67 -7.13 5.86 0.23
CA LEU A 67 -8.00 6.54 1.19
C LEU A 67 -8.52 5.57 2.26
N ARG A 68 -8.90 4.35 1.86
CA ARG A 68 -9.41 3.30 2.74
C ARG A 68 -9.38 1.95 2.02
N SER A 69 -8.93 0.89 2.68
CA SER A 69 -8.94 -0.50 2.19
C SER A 69 -9.57 -1.43 3.22
N LEU A 70 -10.20 -2.51 2.77
CA LEU A 70 -10.71 -3.57 3.65
C LEU A 70 -9.59 -4.60 3.82
N VAL A 71 -9.01 -4.67 5.01
CA VAL A 71 -7.92 -5.60 5.30
C VAL A 71 -8.48 -6.72 6.17
N ALA A 72 -8.32 -7.95 5.71
CA ALA A 72 -8.61 -9.16 6.47
C ALA A 72 -7.32 -9.73 7.03
N VAL A 73 -7.30 -10.05 8.32
CA VAL A 73 -6.16 -10.64 9.02
C VAL A 73 -6.60 -11.85 9.83
N PRO A 74 -5.72 -12.84 10.06
CA PRO A 74 -6.05 -13.94 10.95
C PRO A 74 -6.28 -13.41 12.38
N CYS A 75 -7.19 -14.05 13.09
CA CYS A 75 -7.39 -13.77 14.50
C CYS A 75 -6.13 -14.10 15.30
N PRO A 76 -5.62 -13.18 16.13
CA PRO A 76 -4.32 -13.35 16.79
C PRO A 76 -4.38 -14.23 18.05
N VAL A 77 -5.52 -14.86 18.34
CA VAL A 77 -5.76 -15.61 19.59
C VAL A 77 -6.50 -16.94 19.40
N ASP A 78 -6.84 -17.34 18.17
CA ASP A 78 -7.51 -18.61 17.88
C ASP A 78 -6.90 -19.34 16.66
N ASP A 79 -7.68 -20.21 16.01
CA ASP A 79 -7.28 -21.02 14.85
C ASP A 79 -7.09 -20.24 13.53
N GLY A 80 -7.18 -18.91 13.57
CA GLY A 80 -6.96 -18.05 12.41
C GLY A 80 -8.25 -17.60 11.74
N SER A 81 -9.38 -17.64 12.46
CA SER A 81 -10.65 -17.09 11.98
C SER A 81 -10.45 -15.63 11.52
N PRO A 82 -10.99 -15.21 10.36
CA PRO A 82 -10.67 -13.91 9.80
C PRO A 82 -11.30 -12.77 10.61
N ILE A 83 -10.50 -11.73 10.85
CA ILE A 83 -10.94 -10.43 11.34
C ILE A 83 -10.86 -9.45 10.18
N ALA A 84 -11.92 -8.67 9.94
CA ALA A 84 -11.95 -7.67 8.89
C ALA A 84 -11.97 -6.25 9.49
N ALA A 85 -11.09 -5.38 9.01
CA ALA A 85 -11.07 -3.98 9.38
C ALA A 85 -10.98 -3.06 8.15
N TRP A 86 -11.70 -1.95 8.19
CA TRP A 86 -11.46 -0.84 7.28
C TRP A 86 -10.25 -0.06 7.75
N VAL A 87 -9.15 -0.16 7.02
CA VAL A 87 -7.90 0.55 7.30
C VAL A 87 -7.82 1.78 6.41
N ARG A 88 -7.49 2.93 7.00
CA ARG A 88 -7.33 4.20 6.30
C ARG A 88 -5.92 4.74 6.54
N LEU A 89 -5.29 5.26 5.49
CA LEU A 89 -4.06 6.02 5.60
C LEU A 89 -4.35 7.34 6.33
N HIS A 90 -3.72 7.53 7.49
CA HIS A 90 -3.81 8.77 8.25
C HIS A 90 -2.71 9.74 7.83
N ARG A 91 -1.48 9.24 7.68
CA ARG A 91 -0.33 10.04 7.26
C ARG A 91 0.69 9.16 6.54
N ARG A 92 1.28 9.71 5.48
CA ARG A 92 2.48 9.19 4.82
C ARG A 92 3.62 10.18 5.05
N SER A 93 4.79 9.68 5.41
CA SER A 93 6.02 10.47 5.53
C SER A 93 7.17 9.73 4.87
N VAL A 94 7.96 10.42 4.06
CA VAL A 94 9.16 9.87 3.43
C VAL A 94 10.35 10.70 3.88
N ARG A 95 11.36 10.03 4.44
CA ARG A 95 12.66 10.65 4.74
C ARG A 95 13.69 10.09 3.76
N THR A 96 14.26 10.98 2.96
CA THR A 96 15.30 10.62 2.00
C THR A 96 16.66 11.10 2.50
N ARG A 97 17.68 10.25 2.40
CA ARG A 97 19.09 10.59 2.69
C ARG A 97 20.02 9.83 1.75
N MET A 98 21.27 10.25 1.67
CA MET A 98 22.36 9.43 1.11
C MET A 98 22.98 8.59 2.23
N GLU A 99 23.25 7.33 1.96
CA GLU A 99 23.96 6.40 2.85
C GLU A 99 24.83 5.49 1.99
N ASP A 100 26.14 5.44 2.27
CA ASP A 100 27.12 4.65 1.51
C ASP A 100 27.10 4.94 -0.02
N GLY A 101 26.85 6.19 -0.41
CA GLY A 101 26.78 6.61 -1.81
C GLY A 101 25.47 6.25 -2.53
N LEU A 102 24.50 5.64 -1.83
CA LEU A 102 23.19 5.30 -2.37
C LEU A 102 22.06 6.06 -1.67
N PRO A 103 20.97 6.40 -2.39
CA PRO A 103 19.75 6.87 -1.76
C PRO A 103 19.16 5.84 -0.79
N ARG A 104 18.69 6.33 0.36
CA ARG A 104 17.88 5.59 1.32
C ARG A 104 16.59 6.33 1.61
N PHE A 105 15.48 5.61 1.52
CA PHE A 105 14.13 6.09 1.77
C PHE A 105 13.55 5.37 2.98
N ASP A 106 13.33 6.10 4.09
CA ASP A 106 12.49 5.60 5.18
C ASP A 106 11.05 6.07 4.94
N ILE A 107 10.15 5.13 4.67
CA ILE A 107 8.73 5.40 4.42
C ILE A 107 7.95 5.00 5.67
N LEU A 108 7.32 5.98 6.32
CA LEU A 108 6.42 5.75 7.45
C LEU A 108 4.96 5.91 7.00
N LEU A 109 4.21 4.83 7.09
CA LEU A 109 2.77 4.79 6.90
C LEU A 109 2.09 4.76 8.28
N THR A 110 1.38 5.83 8.62
CA THR A 110 0.53 5.88 9.82
C THR A 110 -0.92 5.66 9.42
N MET A 111 -1.60 4.73 10.05
CA MET A 111 -2.97 4.34 9.71
C MET A 111 -3.92 4.37 10.92
N THR A 112 -5.22 4.44 10.61
CA THR A 112 -6.32 4.21 11.53
C THR A 112 -7.15 3.05 11.02
N ALA A 113 -7.81 2.30 11.89
CA ALA A 113 -8.63 1.17 11.49
C ALA A 113 -10.00 1.20 12.18
N TRP A 114 -11.01 0.71 11.48
CA TRP A 114 -12.34 0.46 12.02
C TRP A 114 -12.66 -1.01 11.88
N LEU A 115 -12.82 -1.70 13.01
CA LEU A 115 -13.17 -3.11 12.97
C LEU A 115 -14.59 -3.25 12.40
N VAL A 116 -14.73 -4.15 11.41
CA VAL A 116 -15.96 -4.43 10.69
C VAL A 116 -16.59 -5.72 11.17
N ASP A 117 -15.76 -6.75 11.36
CA ASP A 117 -16.19 -8.07 11.76
C ASP A 117 -15.05 -8.78 12.49
N ALA A 118 -15.35 -9.40 13.63
CA ALA A 118 -14.42 -10.26 14.35
C ALA A 118 -14.70 -11.75 14.08
N GLY A 119 -15.78 -12.09 13.37
CA GLY A 119 -16.21 -13.47 13.15
C GLY A 119 -16.37 -14.22 14.47
N ARG A 120 -15.63 -15.33 14.60
CA ARG A 120 -15.55 -16.16 15.82
C ARG A 120 -14.38 -15.80 16.74
N CYS A 121 -13.59 -14.80 16.37
CA CYS A 121 -12.40 -14.42 17.12
C CYS A 121 -12.77 -13.93 18.52
N PRO A 122 -12.27 -14.54 19.61
CA PRO A 122 -12.65 -14.20 20.97
C PRO A 122 -11.94 -12.94 21.51
N VAL A 123 -11.44 -12.08 20.62
CA VAL A 123 -10.83 -10.81 21.00
C VAL A 123 -11.87 -9.90 21.64
N VAL A 124 -11.46 -9.19 22.69
CA VAL A 124 -12.24 -8.10 23.26
C VAL A 124 -11.57 -6.78 22.85
N PRO A 125 -12.01 -6.15 21.75
CA PRO A 125 -11.58 -4.83 21.30
C PRO A 125 -11.21 -3.75 22.33
N GLU A 126 -12.01 -3.64 23.39
CA GLU A 126 -11.85 -2.66 24.45
C GLU A 126 -10.62 -2.98 25.31
N LYS A 127 -10.28 -4.26 25.43
CA LYS A 127 -9.12 -4.76 26.17
C LYS A 127 -7.83 -4.39 25.43
N ALA A 128 -6.98 -3.63 26.12
CA ALA A 128 -5.75 -3.07 25.53
C ALA A 128 -4.81 -4.13 24.94
N SER A 129 -4.72 -5.33 25.53
CA SER A 129 -3.89 -6.41 25.00
C SER A 129 -4.38 -6.93 23.66
N ASP A 130 -5.70 -7.09 23.51
CA ASP A 130 -6.31 -7.71 22.34
C ASP A 130 -6.32 -6.69 21.20
N ARG A 131 -6.60 -5.42 21.51
CA ARG A 131 -6.41 -4.31 20.57
C ARG A 131 -5.00 -4.24 20.01
N ARG A 132 -3.96 -4.31 20.86
CA ARG A 132 -2.56 -4.31 20.39
C ARG A 132 -2.22 -5.49 19.47
N ARG A 133 -2.83 -6.66 19.69
CA ARG A 133 -2.66 -7.82 18.82
C ARG A 133 -3.29 -7.60 17.44
N ILE A 134 -4.51 -7.06 17.40
CA ILE A 134 -5.18 -6.69 16.15
C ILE A 134 -4.38 -5.64 15.39
N GLU A 135 -3.89 -4.61 16.10
CA GLU A 135 -3.04 -3.56 15.54
C GLU A 135 -1.76 -4.14 14.91
N ALA A 136 -1.11 -5.09 15.59
CA ALA A 136 0.08 -5.77 15.07
C ALA A 136 -0.20 -6.55 13.78
N GLU A 137 -1.31 -7.29 13.73
CA GLU A 137 -1.69 -8.03 12.52
C GLU A 137 -2.02 -7.11 11.33
N LEU A 138 -2.77 -6.03 11.56
CA LEU A 138 -3.11 -5.06 10.52
C LEU A 138 -1.87 -4.34 9.98
N THR A 139 -1.01 -3.86 10.87
CA THR A 139 0.24 -3.19 10.47
C THR A 139 1.18 -4.13 9.73
N ALA A 140 1.30 -5.38 10.19
CA ALA A 140 2.09 -6.41 9.51
C ALA A 140 1.52 -6.73 8.12
N ALA A 141 0.19 -6.81 7.96
CA ALA A 141 -0.45 -7.06 6.68
C ALA A 141 -0.13 -5.95 5.67
N VAL A 142 -0.34 -4.69 6.02
CA VAL A 142 -0.03 -3.55 5.12
C VAL A 142 1.47 -3.45 4.84
N LYS A 143 2.32 -3.75 5.82
CA LYS A 143 3.77 -3.79 5.62
C LYS A 143 4.15 -4.83 4.56
N ARG A 144 3.58 -6.05 4.63
CA ARG A 144 3.83 -7.09 3.62
C ARG A 144 3.42 -6.65 2.22
N LEU A 145 2.27 -5.99 2.07
CA LEU A 145 1.82 -5.44 0.78
C LEU A 145 2.81 -4.41 0.23
N ALA A 146 3.19 -3.44 1.06
CA ALA A 146 4.15 -2.40 0.67
C ALA A 146 5.51 -3.00 0.29
N GLU A 147 6.03 -3.94 1.07
CA GLU A 147 7.29 -4.62 0.74
C GLU A 147 7.18 -5.48 -0.54
N ALA A 148 6.02 -6.07 -0.83
CA ALA A 148 5.79 -6.78 -2.09
C ALA A 148 5.89 -5.83 -3.30
N ALA A 149 5.29 -4.64 -3.21
CA ALA A 149 5.42 -3.62 -4.24
C ALA A 149 6.88 -3.15 -4.41
N VAL A 150 7.61 -2.92 -3.31
CA VAL A 150 9.05 -2.55 -3.38
C VAL A 150 9.86 -3.65 -4.09
N ARG A 151 9.68 -4.92 -3.70
CA ARG A 151 10.36 -6.05 -4.34
C ARG A 151 10.04 -6.13 -5.83
N ARG A 152 8.76 -6.03 -6.20
CA ARG A 152 8.31 -6.08 -7.59
C ARG A 152 8.91 -4.93 -8.41
N ALA A 153 8.99 -3.72 -7.83
CA ALA A 153 9.59 -2.56 -8.47
C ALA A 153 11.10 -2.73 -8.69
N GLN A 154 11.86 -3.11 -7.65
CA GLN A 154 13.32 -3.11 -7.70
C GLN A 154 13.94 -4.39 -8.29
N GLN A 155 13.40 -5.56 -7.94
CA GLN A 155 14.05 -6.85 -8.22
C GLN A 155 13.55 -7.45 -9.54
N GLU A 156 12.26 -7.29 -9.83
CA GLU A 156 11.62 -7.98 -10.95
C GLU A 156 11.44 -7.09 -12.17
N LEU A 157 10.86 -5.89 -11.99
CA LEU A 157 10.61 -4.97 -13.10
C LEU A 157 11.76 -3.99 -13.33
N ARG A 158 12.48 -3.59 -12.26
CA ARG A 158 13.50 -2.52 -12.28
C ARG A 158 12.96 -1.19 -12.80
N VAL A 159 11.70 -0.90 -12.46
CA VAL A 159 10.96 0.29 -12.89
C VAL A 159 10.44 1.03 -11.66
N ASP A 160 10.71 2.33 -11.57
CA ASP A 160 10.31 3.19 -10.44
C ASP A 160 8.86 3.67 -10.56
N TYR A 161 7.92 2.74 -10.56
CA TYR A 161 6.49 3.08 -10.49
C TYR A 161 6.05 3.60 -9.11
N LEU A 162 6.95 3.54 -8.12
CA LEU A 162 6.75 4.06 -6.75
C LEU A 162 7.15 5.54 -6.61
N ARG A 163 7.69 6.15 -7.67
CA ARG A 163 8.08 7.56 -7.74
C ARG A 163 9.17 7.94 -6.71
N LEU A 164 10.09 7.04 -6.41
CA LEU A 164 11.20 7.31 -5.48
C LEU A 164 12.20 8.34 -6.03
N ARG A 165 12.36 8.44 -7.36
CA ARG A 165 13.16 9.50 -7.98
C ARG A 165 12.62 10.88 -7.64
N GLU A 166 11.29 11.00 -7.58
CA GLU A 166 10.62 12.26 -7.26
C GLU A 166 10.83 12.62 -5.78
N GLU A 167 10.75 11.65 -4.87
CA GLU A 167 11.10 11.86 -3.46
C GLU A 167 12.57 12.24 -3.29
N LEU A 168 13.48 11.69 -4.10
CA LEU A 168 14.88 12.09 -4.13
C LEU A 168 15.05 13.51 -4.66
N ARG A 169 14.43 13.86 -5.78
CA ARG A 169 14.49 15.19 -6.39
C ARG A 169 14.01 16.28 -5.44
N ARG A 170 12.95 16.00 -4.67
CA ARG A 170 12.41 16.91 -3.65
C ARG A 170 13.35 17.12 -2.47
N ALA A 171 13.99 16.05 -1.99
CA ALA A 171 14.81 16.09 -0.79
C ALA A 171 16.27 16.49 -1.07
N LEU A 172 16.84 16.03 -2.18
CA LEU A 172 18.26 16.10 -2.54
C LEU A 172 18.42 16.32 -4.06
N PRO A 173 18.08 17.50 -4.60
CA PRO A 173 18.05 17.75 -6.05
C PRO A 173 19.40 17.52 -6.74
N ALA A 174 20.51 17.92 -6.12
CA ALA A 174 21.85 17.71 -6.68
C ALA A 174 22.16 16.21 -6.88
N ALA A 175 21.84 15.37 -5.90
CA ALA A 175 22.03 13.92 -6.02
C ALA A 175 21.11 13.31 -7.10
N ALA A 176 19.89 13.84 -7.27
CA ALA A 176 18.96 13.38 -8.31
C ALA A 176 19.43 13.70 -9.74
N GLU A 177 20.24 14.75 -9.91
CA GLU A 177 20.85 15.12 -11.19
C GLU A 177 22.11 14.29 -11.51
N GLU A 178 22.91 13.96 -10.50
CA GLU A 178 24.17 13.22 -10.67
C GLU A 178 23.99 11.72 -10.90
N LEU A 179 22.95 11.12 -10.32
CA LEU A 179 22.75 9.67 -10.37
C LEU A 179 22.12 9.22 -11.69
N ASP A 180 22.70 8.20 -12.32
CA ASP A 180 21.97 7.40 -13.31
C ASP A 180 20.89 6.60 -12.56
N TRP A 181 19.68 7.16 -12.54
CA TRP A 181 18.57 6.59 -11.81
C TRP A 181 18.20 5.19 -12.29
N LYS A 182 18.26 4.93 -13.60
CA LYS A 182 17.92 3.61 -14.16
C LYS A 182 18.89 2.53 -13.66
N GLN A 183 20.16 2.89 -13.51
CA GLN A 183 21.18 1.99 -12.99
C GLN A 183 21.17 1.86 -11.47
N THR A 184 20.83 2.95 -10.77
CA THR A 184 20.90 3.05 -9.30
C THR A 184 19.65 2.53 -8.60
N PHE A 185 18.46 2.75 -9.18
CA PHE A 185 17.16 2.42 -8.58
C PHE A 185 17.06 0.98 -8.04
N PRO A 186 17.53 -0.08 -8.75
CA PRO A 186 17.43 -1.44 -8.22
C PRO A 186 18.20 -1.67 -6.91
N ALA A 187 19.17 -0.81 -6.59
CA ALA A 187 20.04 -0.93 -5.42
C ALA A 187 19.72 0.07 -4.29
N VAL A 188 18.77 1.01 -4.49
CA VAL A 188 18.43 1.98 -3.42
C VAL A 188 17.82 1.26 -2.21
N ARG A 189 18.08 1.79 -1.02
CA ARG A 189 17.53 1.21 0.22
C ARG A 189 16.14 1.77 0.48
N VAL A 190 15.13 0.91 0.61
CA VAL A 190 13.76 1.31 0.92
C VAL A 190 13.31 0.57 2.17
N ASP A 191 13.16 1.32 3.26
CA ASP A 191 12.70 0.79 4.54
C ASP A 191 11.26 1.26 4.78
N VAL A 192 10.34 0.31 4.89
CA VAL A 192 8.92 0.59 5.16
C VAL A 192 8.60 0.29 6.62
N ASP A 193 8.08 1.29 7.32
CA ASP A 193 7.50 1.16 8.66
C ASP A 193 6.02 1.51 8.63
N VAL A 194 5.24 0.78 9.41
CA VAL A 194 3.78 0.90 9.45
C VAL A 194 3.32 0.98 10.90
N ARG A 195 2.57 2.04 11.24
CA ARG A 195 2.14 2.31 12.60
C ARG A 195 0.67 2.65 12.68
N MET A 196 0.06 2.30 13.80
CA MET A 196 -1.26 2.79 14.17
C MET A 196 -1.17 4.19 14.77
N ALA A 197 -2.09 5.08 14.39
CA ALA A 197 -2.28 6.35 15.06
C ALA A 197 -2.80 6.15 16.50
N ALA A 198 -2.66 7.17 17.36
CA ALA A 198 -3.23 7.12 18.70
C ALA A 198 -4.77 6.96 18.65
N GLY A 199 -5.31 6.02 19.42
CA GLY A 199 -6.73 5.60 19.34
C GLY A 199 -7.05 4.70 18.14
N GLY A 200 -6.01 4.12 17.51
CA GLY A 200 -5.98 3.62 16.14
C GLY A 200 -7.13 2.73 15.69
N VAL A 201 -7.43 1.66 16.42
CA VAL A 201 -8.58 0.80 16.11
C VAL A 201 -9.81 1.29 16.87
N VAL A 202 -10.80 1.81 16.14
CA VAL A 202 -12.10 2.16 16.70
C VAL A 202 -13.10 1.06 16.43
N PHE A 203 -13.94 0.81 17.43
CA PHE A 203 -15.00 -0.17 17.40
C PHE A 203 -16.33 0.59 17.50
N PRO A 204 -17.17 0.57 16.47
CA PRO A 204 -18.51 1.10 16.60
C PRO A 204 -19.29 0.15 17.53
N GLY A 205 -19.37 0.50 18.81
CA GLY A 205 -20.26 -0.17 19.75
C GLY A 205 -21.68 -0.22 19.17
N GLU A 206 -22.33 -1.38 19.31
CA GLU A 206 -23.76 -1.65 19.06
C GLU A 206 -24.27 -2.01 17.65
N SER A 207 -23.45 -2.37 16.66
CA SER A 207 -24.00 -3.01 15.45
C SER A 207 -23.10 -4.07 14.83
N LEU A 208 -22.79 -5.11 15.62
CA LEU A 208 -22.56 -6.44 15.08
C LEU A 208 -23.78 -7.29 15.44
N ARG A 209 -24.88 -7.12 14.69
CA ARG A 209 -25.73 -8.30 14.51
C ARG A 209 -24.85 -9.27 13.75
N THR A 210 -24.43 -10.32 14.42
CA THR A 210 -23.90 -11.53 13.79
C THR A 210 -24.81 -11.81 12.61
N VAL A 211 -24.32 -11.65 11.38
CA VAL A 211 -25.02 -12.20 10.22
C VAL A 211 -24.71 -13.69 10.33
N PRO A 212 -25.69 -14.55 10.68
CA PRO A 212 -25.45 -15.98 10.67
C PRO A 212 -25.04 -16.36 9.26
N TYR A 213 -23.89 -17.01 9.13
CA TYR A 213 -23.57 -17.79 7.94
C TYR A 213 -24.36 -19.10 8.09
N ASP A 214 -25.59 -19.11 7.55
CA ASP A 214 -26.29 -20.34 7.19
C ASP A 214 -25.84 -20.81 5.79
#